data_AF-A0A1E5NGJ8-F1
#
_entry.id   AF-A0A1E5NGJ8-F1
#
_cell.length_a   1.000
_cell.length_b   1.000
_cell.length_c   1.000
_cell.angle_alpha   90.00
_cell.angle_beta   90.00
_cell.angle_gamma   90.00
#
_symmetry.space_group_name_H-M   'P 1'
#
loop_
_entity.id
_entity.type
_entity.pdbx_description
1 polymer ?
#
loop_
_entity_poly.entity_id
_entity_poly.type
_entity_poly.pdbx_seq_one_letter_code
_entity_poly.pdbx_strand_id
1 'polypeptide(L)'
;MARDEDDFIFQRLRQNIQRNFPREDDVNTYNTNNYNQNNYSNKDSYSNEDSLIILETQRNIDKITDFSQKIDDPELTPALKEMIGILKEMANYSKVNKEGEKKLEKINEYHLPTAIKMLNSYIDFCNFPVKNENIQKTAQEIEDVIIKLNEALKKMLVEMNQNKLIDINSDIDVLKNMLEKDGL
;
A
#
# COMPACT_ATOMS: atom_id res chain seq x y z
N MET A 1 11.89 -25.85 -9.34
CA MET A 1 10.67 -25.06 -9.50
C MET A 1 10.26 -24.38 -8.21
N ALA A 2 9.83 -25.06 -7.14
CA ALA A 2 9.55 -24.38 -5.85
C ALA A 2 10.79 -23.74 -5.19
N ARG A 3 11.97 -24.35 -5.36
CA ARG A 3 13.25 -23.84 -4.81
C ARG A 3 13.70 -22.51 -5.42
N ASP A 4 13.34 -22.26 -6.67
CA ASP A 4 13.83 -21.11 -7.44
C ASP A 4 13.02 -19.84 -7.13
N GLU A 5 11.74 -20.01 -6.77
CA GLU A 5 10.85 -18.94 -6.31
C GLU A 5 11.21 -18.49 -4.89
N ASP A 6 11.48 -19.43 -3.99
CA ASP A 6 11.92 -19.12 -2.63
C ASP A 6 13.25 -18.34 -2.63
N ASP A 7 14.23 -18.78 -3.43
CA ASP A 7 15.53 -18.10 -3.56
C ASP A 7 15.40 -16.67 -4.09
N PHE A 8 14.46 -16.43 -5.01
CA PHE A 8 14.15 -15.10 -5.54
C PHE A 8 13.53 -14.19 -4.49
N ILE A 9 12.55 -14.70 -3.73
CA ILE A 9 11.90 -13.96 -2.64
C ILE A 9 12.91 -13.60 -1.56
N PHE A 10 13.80 -14.52 -1.18
CA PHE A 10 14.87 -14.25 -0.22
C PHE A 10 15.88 -13.22 -0.73
N GLN A 11 16.20 -13.24 -2.03
CA GLN A 11 17.11 -12.26 -2.62
C GLN A 11 16.50 -10.84 -2.59
N ARG A 12 15.21 -10.70 -2.93
CA ARG A 12 14.48 -9.43 -2.84
C ARG A 12 14.31 -8.94 -1.40
N LEU A 13 14.02 -9.84 -0.46
CA LEU A 13 13.96 -9.53 0.97
C LEU A 13 15.30 -9.00 1.49
N ARG A 14 16.42 -9.62 1.11
CA ARG A 14 17.76 -9.11 1.44
C ARG A 14 17.98 -7.71 0.88
N GLN A 15 17.64 -7.47 -0.38
CA GLN A 15 17.80 -6.16 -1.02
C GLN A 15 16.97 -5.08 -0.32
N ASN A 16 15.71 -5.36 0.03
CA ASN A 16 14.85 -4.43 0.75
C ASN A 16 15.32 -4.14 2.17
N ILE A 17 15.83 -5.16 2.88
CA ILE A 17 16.42 -4.97 4.21
C ILE A 17 17.68 -4.10 4.10
N GLN A 18 18.56 -4.35 3.12
CA GLN A 18 19.78 -3.59 2.94
C GLN A 18 19.51 -2.13 2.51
N ARG A 19 18.45 -1.89 1.73
CA ARG A 19 18.01 -0.55 1.33
C ARG A 19 17.43 0.25 2.50
N ASN A 20 16.65 -0.39 3.37
CA ASN A 20 15.90 0.28 4.44
C ASN A 20 16.60 0.26 5.80
N PHE A 21 17.58 -0.63 5.98
CA PHE A 21 18.42 -0.78 7.17
C PHE A 21 19.88 -1.02 6.77
N PRO A 22 20.54 -0.05 6.11
CA PRO A 22 21.94 -0.19 5.73
C PRO A 22 22.82 -0.35 6.99
N ARG A 23 23.68 -1.36 7.02
CA ARG A 23 24.73 -1.47 8.05
C ARG A 23 25.84 -0.48 7.70
N GLU A 24 26.44 0.15 8.70
CA GLU A 24 27.44 1.23 8.53
C GLU A 24 28.69 0.80 7.73
N ASP A 25 28.87 -0.51 7.51
CA ASP A 25 30.03 -1.10 6.84
C ASP A 25 29.82 -1.36 5.33
N ASP A 26 28.60 -1.17 4.80
CA ASP A 26 28.22 -1.57 3.44
C ASP A 26 28.52 -0.48 2.40
N VAL A 27 29.80 -0.17 2.16
CA VAL A 27 30.24 0.61 1.00
C VAL A 27 30.71 -0.34 -0.10
N ASN A 28 30.09 -0.23 -1.28
CA ASN A 28 30.30 -0.95 -2.55
C ASN A 28 29.63 -2.33 -2.72
N THR A 29 28.54 -2.36 -3.50
CA THR A 29 28.48 -2.98 -4.85
C THR A 29 27.11 -2.70 -5.47
N TYR A 30 26.99 -1.63 -6.27
CA TYR A 30 25.88 -1.49 -7.21
C TYR A 30 26.33 -2.00 -8.58
N ASN A 31 26.00 -3.25 -8.90
CA ASN A 31 25.79 -3.65 -10.30
C ASN A 31 25.03 -4.99 -10.39
N THR A 32 23.88 -4.99 -11.04
CA THR A 32 23.61 -5.79 -12.26
C THR A 32 22.13 -5.66 -12.64
N ASN A 33 21.91 -5.06 -13.81
CA ASN A 33 20.67 -5.12 -14.60
C ASN A 33 20.45 -6.53 -15.17
N ASN A 34 19.20 -6.97 -15.27
CA ASN A 34 18.55 -7.58 -16.46
C ASN A 34 17.29 -8.35 -16.04
N TYR A 35 16.10 -7.82 -16.35
CA TYR A 35 14.89 -8.65 -16.45
C TYR A 35 14.48 -8.72 -17.91
N ASN A 36 14.76 -9.89 -18.50
CA ASN A 36 14.23 -10.28 -19.80
C ASN A 36 12.70 -10.30 -19.76
N GLN A 37 12.13 -9.50 -20.64
CA GLN A 37 10.74 -9.57 -21.05
C GLN A 37 10.58 -10.81 -21.94
N ASN A 38 9.87 -11.84 -21.47
CA ASN A 38 9.31 -12.86 -22.35
C ASN A 38 7.82 -13.04 -22.04
N ASN A 39 7.03 -12.69 -23.04
CA ASN A 39 5.58 -12.82 -23.11
C ASN A 39 5.17 -14.30 -23.25
N TYR A 40 4.11 -14.70 -22.56
CA TYR A 40 3.10 -15.59 -23.13
C TYR A 40 1.71 -15.10 -22.73
N SER A 41 0.91 -14.85 -23.75
CA SER A 41 -0.48 -14.43 -23.70
C SER A 41 -1.36 -15.50 -23.06
N ASN A 42 -2.09 -15.12 -22.01
CA ASN A 42 -3.44 -15.65 -21.78
C ASN A 42 -4.30 -14.49 -21.26
N LYS A 43 -5.23 -14.07 -22.11
CA LYS A 43 -6.24 -13.07 -21.80
C LYS A 43 -7.39 -13.88 -21.21
N ASP A 44 -7.34 -14.17 -19.91
CA ASP A 44 -8.48 -14.49 -19.04
C ASP A 44 -7.97 -14.64 -17.59
N SER A 45 -8.41 -13.72 -16.72
CA SER A 45 -8.14 -13.60 -15.28
C SER A 45 -6.67 -13.35 -14.87
N TYR A 46 -6.29 -12.07 -14.79
CA TYR A 46 -5.12 -11.65 -14.00
C TYR A 46 -5.41 -11.99 -12.53
N SER A 47 -4.68 -12.94 -11.95
CA SER A 47 -4.65 -13.18 -10.51
C SER A 47 -3.19 -13.18 -10.08
N ASN A 48 -2.80 -12.24 -9.24
CA ASN A 48 -1.44 -12.06 -8.74
C ASN A 48 -1.40 -12.18 -7.21
N GLU A 49 -2.14 -13.14 -6.65
CA GLU A 49 -2.30 -13.28 -5.19
C GLU A 49 -0.96 -13.38 -4.43
N ASP A 50 0.07 -13.94 -5.08
CA ASP A 50 1.45 -14.04 -4.58
C ASP A 50 2.38 -12.91 -5.06
N SER A 51 1.83 -11.81 -5.59
CA SER A 51 2.64 -10.65 -5.97
C SER A 51 3.40 -10.12 -4.76
N LEU A 52 4.71 -9.93 -4.94
CA LEU A 52 5.58 -9.29 -3.95
C LEU A 52 5.01 -7.97 -3.45
N ILE A 53 4.37 -7.19 -4.33
CA ILE A 53 3.77 -5.91 -3.97
C ILE A 53 2.62 -6.11 -2.99
N ILE A 54 1.76 -7.10 -3.22
CA ILE A 54 0.62 -7.39 -2.34
C ILE A 54 1.10 -7.94 -1.00
N LEU A 55 2.10 -8.84 -1.01
CA LEU A 55 2.70 -9.38 0.22
C LEU A 55 3.39 -8.27 1.05
N GLU A 56 4.10 -7.35 0.41
CA GLU A 56 4.70 -6.19 1.07
C GLU A 56 3.64 -5.27 1.68
N THR A 57 2.53 -5.03 0.98
CA THR A 57 1.40 -4.26 1.51
C THR A 57 0.80 -4.96 2.73
N GLN A 58 0.57 -6.27 2.67
CA GLN A 58 0.04 -7.03 3.81
C GLN A 58 0.96 -6.95 5.03
N ARG A 59 2.27 -7.08 4.83
CA ARG A 59 3.25 -6.91 5.91
C ARG A 59 3.20 -5.51 6.53
N ASN A 60 2.98 -4.48 5.72
CA ASN A 60 2.84 -3.12 6.23
C ASN A 60 1.51 -2.91 6.98
N ILE A 61 0.42 -3.52 6.51
CA ILE A 61 -0.86 -3.55 7.22
C ILE A 61 -0.69 -4.17 8.61
N ASP A 62 0.05 -5.27 8.73
CA ASP A 62 0.28 -5.93 10.02
C ASP A 62 1.04 -5.01 10.98
N LYS A 63 2.10 -4.33 10.51
CA LYS A 63 2.83 -3.33 11.30
C LYS A 63 1.95 -2.17 11.76
N ILE A 64 1.10 -1.65 10.87
CA ILE A 64 0.18 -0.56 11.20
C ILE A 64 -0.88 -1.03 12.20
N THR A 65 -1.30 -2.29 12.11
CA THR A 65 -2.18 -2.93 13.09
C THR A 65 -1.51 -2.97 14.47
N ASP A 66 -0.24 -3.37 14.54
CA ASP A 66 0.53 -3.35 15.79
C ASP A 66 0.64 -1.93 16.38
N PHE A 67 0.84 -0.90 15.55
CA PHE A 67 0.82 0.49 16.03
C PHE A 67 -0.54 0.89 16.58
N SER A 68 -1.64 0.54 15.88
CA SER A 68 -3.00 0.86 16.32
C SER A 68 -3.40 0.22 17.66
N GLN A 69 -2.68 -0.84 18.08
CA GLN A 69 -2.87 -1.49 19.39
C GLN A 69 -2.01 -0.87 20.49
N LYS A 70 -0.88 -0.23 20.13
CA LYS A 70 0.05 0.40 21.08
C LYS A 70 -0.27 1.87 21.34
N ILE A 71 -0.87 2.54 20.37
CA ILE A 71 -1.25 3.94 20.43
C ILE A 71 -2.65 4.05 21.06
N ASP A 72 -2.73 4.80 22.15
CA ASP A 72 -3.99 5.17 22.81
C ASP A 72 -4.25 6.66 22.60
N ASP A 73 -4.51 7.03 21.34
CA ASP A 73 -4.81 8.39 20.94
C ASP A 73 -6.18 8.44 20.23
N PRO A 74 -7.09 9.36 20.63
CA PRO A 74 -8.46 9.37 20.15
C PRO A 74 -8.62 9.73 18.68
N GLU A 75 -7.64 10.38 18.05
CA GLU A 75 -7.70 10.78 16.64
C GLU A 75 -6.82 9.87 15.77
N LEU A 76 -5.60 9.59 16.22
CA LEU A 76 -4.65 8.75 15.48
C LEU A 76 -5.09 7.29 15.45
N THR A 77 -5.62 6.71 16.52
CA THR A 77 -6.03 5.30 16.53
C THR A 77 -7.15 4.99 15.52
N PRO A 78 -8.23 5.79 15.42
CA PRO A 78 -9.19 5.68 14.33
C PRO A 78 -8.57 5.88 12.94
N ALA A 79 -7.66 6.85 12.79
CA ALA A 79 -6.99 7.09 11.52
C ALA A 79 -6.16 5.87 11.06
N LEU A 80 -5.49 5.17 11.98
CA LEU A 80 -4.77 3.93 11.64
C LEU A 80 -5.70 2.80 11.21
N LYS A 81 -6.84 2.64 11.88
CA LYS A 81 -7.87 1.66 11.49
C LYS A 81 -8.42 1.94 10.10
N GLU A 82 -8.63 3.22 9.79
CA GLU A 82 -9.04 3.65 8.45
C GLU A 82 -7.96 3.32 7.41
N MET A 83 -6.69 3.66 7.69
CA MET A 83 -5.56 3.34 6.79
C MET A 83 -5.51 1.84 6.47
N ILE A 84 -5.64 0.99 7.50
CA ILE A 84 -5.68 -0.47 7.35
C ILE A 84 -6.81 -0.90 6.41
N GLY A 85 -8.00 -0.32 6.57
CA GLY A 85 -9.15 -0.61 5.70
C GLY A 85 -8.87 -0.25 4.24
N ILE A 86 -8.38 0.97 3.99
CA ILE A 86 -8.07 1.44 2.64
C ILE A 86 -7.00 0.55 1.97
N LEU A 87 -5.93 0.23 2.69
CA LEU A 87 -4.85 -0.61 2.16
C LEU A 87 -5.31 -2.03 1.85
N LYS A 88 -6.20 -2.61 2.67
CA LYS A 88 -6.80 -3.93 2.38
C LYS A 88 -7.62 -3.90 1.09
N GLU A 89 -8.45 -2.88 0.90
CA GLU A 89 -9.22 -2.72 -0.33
C GLU A 89 -8.32 -2.50 -1.55
N MET A 90 -7.27 -1.69 -1.42
CA MET A 90 -6.29 -1.48 -2.50
C MET A 90 -5.55 -2.77 -2.84
N ALA A 91 -5.16 -3.57 -1.84
CA ALA A 91 -4.52 -4.87 -2.03
C ALA A 91 -5.47 -5.85 -2.74
N ASN A 92 -6.72 -5.97 -2.27
CA ASN A 92 -7.75 -6.82 -2.88
C ASN A 92 -8.03 -6.43 -4.33
N TYR A 93 -8.15 -5.14 -4.62
CA TYR A 93 -8.33 -4.65 -5.98
C TYR A 93 -7.13 -5.00 -6.87
N SER A 94 -5.92 -4.84 -6.33
CA SER A 94 -4.67 -5.14 -7.03
C SER A 94 -4.50 -6.63 -7.33
N LYS A 95 -5.15 -7.53 -6.56
CA LYS A 95 -5.16 -8.98 -6.80
C LYS A 95 -5.64 -9.36 -8.19
N VAL A 96 -6.55 -8.55 -8.74
CA VAL A 96 -7.26 -8.80 -10.00
C VAL A 96 -7.08 -7.69 -11.03
N ASN A 97 -6.27 -6.67 -10.71
CA ASN A 97 -6.02 -5.53 -11.60
C ASN A 97 -4.56 -5.06 -11.55
N LYS A 98 -3.86 -5.21 -12.69
CA LYS A 98 -2.47 -4.79 -12.89
C LYS A 98 -2.22 -3.28 -12.76
N GLU A 99 -3.18 -2.45 -13.13
CA GLU A 99 -3.09 -0.99 -12.89
C GLU A 99 -3.14 -0.70 -11.39
N GLY A 100 -4.00 -1.43 -10.66
CA GLY A 100 -4.07 -1.37 -9.22
C GLY A 100 -2.73 -1.71 -8.57
N GLU A 101 -2.12 -2.81 -8.98
CA GLU A 101 -0.82 -3.24 -8.48
C GLU A 101 0.29 -2.20 -8.71
N LYS A 102 0.35 -1.55 -9.88
CA LYS A 102 1.31 -0.46 -10.13
C LYS A 102 1.12 0.75 -9.22
N LYS A 103 -0.14 1.09 -8.87
CA LYS A 103 -0.42 2.16 -7.92
C LYS A 103 -0.01 1.74 -6.50
N LEU A 104 -0.27 0.48 -6.14
CA LEU A 104 0.10 -0.09 -4.85
C LEU A 104 1.62 -0.17 -4.64
N GLU A 105 2.38 -0.49 -5.70
CA GLU A 105 3.84 -0.50 -5.69
C GLU A 105 4.41 0.85 -5.23
N LYS A 106 3.92 1.96 -5.81
CA LYS A 106 4.36 3.31 -5.42
C LYS A 106 4.03 3.63 -3.96
N ILE A 107 2.89 3.15 -3.46
CA ILE A 107 2.49 3.33 -2.07
C ILE A 107 3.45 2.59 -1.14
N ASN A 108 3.82 1.36 -1.47
CA ASN A 108 4.79 0.58 -0.73
C ASN A 108 6.20 1.19 -0.77
N GLU A 109 6.61 1.78 -1.90
CA GLU A 109 7.96 2.32 -2.06
C GLU A 109 8.18 3.64 -1.33
N TYR A 110 7.20 4.56 -1.35
CA TYR A 110 7.43 5.95 -0.91
C TYR A 110 6.58 6.37 0.30
N HIS A 111 5.33 5.90 0.38
CA HIS A 111 4.36 6.42 1.35
C HIS A 111 4.36 5.62 2.66
N LEU A 112 4.23 4.29 2.59
CA LEU A 112 4.14 3.45 3.79
C LEU A 112 5.43 3.42 4.62
N PRO A 113 6.65 3.35 4.04
CA PRO A 113 7.87 3.38 4.84
C PRO A 113 8.00 4.68 5.65
N THR A 114 7.62 5.80 5.06
CA THR A 114 7.63 7.12 5.70
C THR A 114 6.59 7.19 6.82
N ALA A 115 5.36 6.74 6.59
CA ALA A 115 4.31 6.70 7.61
C ALA A 115 4.70 5.80 8.79
N ILE A 116 5.26 4.62 8.53
CA ILE A 116 5.76 3.70 9.56
C ILE A 116 6.87 4.35 10.39
N LYS A 117 7.80 5.08 9.76
CA LYS A 117 8.86 5.80 10.48
C LYS A 117 8.27 6.86 11.42
N MET A 118 7.29 7.63 10.94
CA MET A 118 6.59 8.63 11.76
C MET A 118 5.86 8.00 12.95
N LEU A 119 5.14 6.89 12.74
CA LEU A 119 4.41 6.21 13.82
C LEU A 119 5.34 5.62 14.89
N ASN A 120 6.51 5.12 14.51
CA ASN A 120 7.53 4.72 15.49
C ASN A 120 7.97 5.93 16.32
N SER A 121 8.30 7.06 15.69
CA SER A 121 8.68 8.28 16.42
C SER A 121 7.57 8.80 17.31
N TYR A 122 6.30 8.71 16.89
CA TYR A 122 5.16 9.05 17.73
C TYR A 122 5.13 8.20 19.01
N ILE A 123 5.31 6.87 18.90
CA ILE A 123 5.37 5.99 20.08
C ILE A 123 6.56 6.33 20.97
N ASP A 124 7.72 6.63 20.40
CA ASP A 124 8.89 7.07 21.17
C ASP A 124 8.57 8.34 21.96
N PHE A 125 7.87 9.29 21.35
CA PHE A 125 7.42 10.53 21.98
C PHE A 125 6.44 10.29 23.14
N CYS A 126 5.50 9.34 23.01
CA CYS A 126 4.61 8.95 24.12
C CYS A 126 5.38 8.36 25.31
N ASN A 127 6.49 7.68 25.05
CA ASN A 127 7.32 7.03 26.08
C ASN A 127 8.39 7.98 26.65
N PHE A 128 8.55 9.18 26.11
CA PHE A 128 9.55 10.12 26.59
C PHE A 128 9.21 10.62 28.00
N PRO A 129 10.14 10.53 28.97
CA PRO A 129 9.85 10.85 30.37
C PRO A 129 9.63 12.33 30.64
N VAL A 130 10.07 13.21 29.72
CA VAL A 130 9.99 14.66 29.85
C VAL A 130 8.97 15.20 28.87
N LYS A 131 7.93 15.87 29.39
CA LYS A 131 6.97 16.60 28.56
C LYS A 131 7.65 17.84 27.96
N ASN A 132 7.82 17.85 26.64
CA ASN A 132 8.39 18.94 25.87
C ASN A 132 7.36 19.41 24.84
N GLU A 133 7.09 20.72 24.78
CA GLU A 133 6.10 21.31 23.86
C GLU A 133 6.40 20.99 22.38
N ASN A 134 7.68 20.96 21.99
CA ASN A 134 8.06 20.58 20.63
C ASN A 134 7.73 19.12 20.33
N ILE A 135 7.91 18.21 21.30
CA ILE A 135 7.57 16.79 21.14
C ILE A 135 6.06 16.63 20.94
N GLN A 136 5.26 17.31 21.77
CA GLN A 136 3.80 17.28 21.64
C GLN A 136 3.34 17.84 20.30
N LYS A 137 3.92 18.97 19.88
CA LYS A 137 3.61 19.58 18.59
C LYS A 137 3.96 18.65 17.42
N THR A 138 5.14 18.03 17.43
CA THR A 138 5.52 17.10 16.36
C THR A 138 4.66 15.82 16.37
N ALA A 139 4.24 15.34 17.54
CA ALA A 139 3.28 14.24 17.62
C ALA A 139 1.94 14.59 16.95
N GLN A 140 1.41 15.80 17.19
CA GLN A 140 0.21 16.29 16.53
C GLN A 140 0.42 16.44 15.01
N GLU A 141 1.56 16.95 14.56
CA GLU A 141 1.87 17.06 13.14
C GLU A 141 1.93 15.68 12.45
N ILE A 142 2.41 14.64 13.15
CA ILE A 142 2.39 13.26 12.64
C ILE A 142 0.95 12.79 12.46
N GLU A 143 0.09 13.01 13.45
CA GLU A 143 -1.34 12.66 13.37
C GLU A 143 -2.02 13.32 12.17
N ASP A 144 -1.87 14.65 12.03
CA ASP A 144 -2.44 15.42 10.92
C ASP A 144 -1.98 14.87 9.55
N VAL A 145 -0.69 14.52 9.45
CA VAL A 145 -0.11 13.96 8.22
C VAL A 145 -0.66 12.57 7.91
N ILE A 146 -0.88 11.72 8.93
CA ILE A 146 -1.48 10.40 8.76
C ILE A 146 -2.94 10.51 8.29
N ILE A 147 -3.72 11.42 8.87
CA ILE A 147 -5.09 11.70 8.45
C ILE A 147 -5.11 12.16 6.98
N LYS A 148 -4.24 13.11 6.62
CA LYS A 148 -4.12 13.61 5.26
C LYS A 148 -3.66 12.54 4.27
N LEU A 149 -2.77 11.63 4.69
CA LEU A 149 -2.36 10.49 3.88
C LEU A 149 -3.55 9.58 3.59
N ASN A 150 -4.42 9.32 4.58
CA ASN A 150 -5.63 8.52 4.34
C ASN A 150 -6.56 9.16 3.31
N GLU A 151 -6.75 10.48 3.35
CA GLU A 151 -7.54 11.18 2.33
C GLU A 151 -6.96 10.99 0.92
N ALA A 152 -5.64 11.03 0.79
CA ALA A 152 -4.96 10.80 -0.48
C ALA A 152 -5.13 9.33 -0.94
N LEU A 153 -4.96 8.36 -0.03
CA LEU A 153 -5.15 6.94 -0.32
C LEU A 153 -6.59 6.63 -0.73
N LYS A 154 -7.60 7.24 -0.08
CA LYS A 154 -9.02 7.15 -0.48
C LYS A 154 -9.23 7.63 -1.91
N LYS A 155 -8.68 8.79 -2.27
CA LYS A 155 -8.78 9.33 -3.64
C LYS A 155 -8.15 8.37 -4.65
N MET A 156 -6.96 7.86 -4.35
CA MET A 156 -6.29 6.88 -5.20
C MET A 156 -7.10 5.58 -5.35
N LEU A 157 -7.73 5.08 -4.28
CA LEU A 157 -8.60 3.90 -4.34
C LEU A 157 -9.85 4.14 -5.20
N VAL A 158 -10.44 5.34 -5.13
CA VAL A 158 -11.55 5.71 -6.01
C VAL A 158 -11.09 5.75 -7.46
N GLU A 159 -9.95 6.40 -7.74
CA GLU A 159 -9.37 6.44 -9.09
C GLU A 159 -9.05 5.06 -9.64
N MET A 160 -8.60 4.12 -8.79
CA MET A 160 -8.39 2.73 -9.19
C MET A 160 -9.67 2.09 -9.74
N ASN A 161 -10.84 2.44 -9.20
CA ASN A 161 -12.14 1.88 -9.58
C ASN A 161 -12.86 2.65 -10.71
N GLN A 162 -12.36 3.80 -11.17
CA GLN A 162 -13.06 4.65 -12.14
C GLN A 162 -13.30 3.96 -13.49
N ASN A 163 -12.33 3.19 -14.00
CA ASN A 163 -12.51 2.46 -15.27
C ASN A 163 -13.69 1.48 -15.19
N LYS A 164 -13.81 0.76 -14.07
CA LYS A 164 -14.94 -0.15 -13.82
C LYS A 164 -16.28 0.58 -13.73
N LEU A 165 -16.30 1.80 -13.18
CA LEU A 165 -17.51 2.62 -13.13
C LEU A 165 -17.94 3.09 -14.53
N ILE A 166 -16.99 3.47 -15.39
CA ILE A 166 -17.27 3.87 -16.78
C ILE A 166 -17.86 2.71 -17.58
N ASP A 167 -17.29 1.52 -17.43
CA ASP A 167 -17.77 0.31 -18.12
C ASP A 167 -19.22 -0.02 -17.70
N ILE A 168 -19.49 -0.07 -16.40
CA ILE A 168 -20.84 -0.36 -15.87
C ILE A 168 -21.84 0.72 -16.28
N ASN A 169 -21.47 2.00 -16.28
CA ASN A 169 -22.36 3.07 -16.73
C ASN A 169 -22.70 2.94 -18.21
N SER A 170 -21.73 2.54 -19.03
CA SER A 170 -21.97 2.28 -20.46
C SER A 170 -22.93 1.10 -20.65
N ASP A 171 -22.76 0.01 -19.89
CA ASP A 171 -23.67 -1.14 -19.92
C ASP A 171 -25.09 -0.76 -19.46
N ILE A 172 -25.20 0.07 -18.42
CA ILE A 172 -26.49 0.61 -17.95
C ILE A 172 -27.15 1.43 -19.05
N ASP A 173 -26.41 2.29 -19.74
CA ASP A 173 -26.97 3.14 -20.80
C ASP A 173 -27.38 2.30 -22.02
N VAL A 174 -26.65 1.24 -22.36
CA VAL A 174 -27.07 0.28 -23.37
C VAL A 174 -28.39 -0.39 -22.96
N LEU A 175 -28.49 -0.88 -21.72
CA LEU A 175 -29.72 -1.51 -21.21
C LEU A 175 -30.91 -0.55 -21.21
N LYS A 176 -30.73 0.71 -20.78
CA LYS A 176 -31.78 1.74 -20.85
C LYS A 176 -32.26 1.95 -22.28
N ASN A 177 -31.33 2.13 -23.22
CA ASN A 177 -31.66 2.33 -24.62
C ASN A 177 -32.39 1.13 -25.25
N MET A 178 -32.07 -0.09 -24.81
CA MET A 178 -32.77 -1.31 -25.25
C MET A 178 -34.20 -1.35 -24.69
N LEU A 179 -34.38 -1.08 -23.39
CA LEU A 179 -35.71 -1.04 -22.76
C LEU A 179 -36.61 0.03 -23.40
N GLU A 180 -36.08 1.22 -23.66
CA GLU A 180 -36.81 2.29 -24.35
C GLU A 180 -37.23 1.87 -25.77
N LYS A 181 -36.36 1.17 -26.52
CA LYS A 181 -36.67 0.67 -27.86
C LYS A 181 -37.71 -0.46 -27.86
N ASP A 182 -37.71 -1.28 -26.83
CA ASP A 182 -38.68 -2.37 -26.64
C ASP A 182 -40.02 -1.86 -26.05
N GLY A 183 -40.12 -0.56 -25.73
CA GLY A 183 -41.34 0.08 -25.25
C GLY A 183 -41.67 -0.20 -23.77
N LEU A 184 -40.66 -0.55 -22.97
CA LEU A 184 -40.75 -0.83 -21.53
C LEU A 184 -40.36 0.38 -20.67
#